data_AF-A0AAF0U027-F1
#
_entry.id   AF-A0AAF0U027-F1
#
_cell.length_a   1.000
_cell.length_b   1.000
_cell.length_c   1.000
_cell.angle_alpha   90.00
_cell.angle_beta   90.00
_cell.angle_gamma   90.00
#
_symmetry.space_group_name_H-M   'P 1'
#
loop_
_entity.id
_entity.type
_entity.pdbx_description
1 polymer ?
#
loop_
_entity_poly.entity_id
_entity_poly.type
_entity_poly.pdbx_seq_one_letter_code
_entity_poly.pdbx_strand_id
1 'polypeptide(L)'
;MDKSSLFLAGLTEQVKEQLLAITGFTQGNFPIRYLGLPLTSKRWGRLQVILAVLFSIHSFCGSVFILPQSVVKEVDKKCREYLWGSNEVKRKVSLVSWKKVCFPKRQGGLNIKGCGKWNVASVGKLLWQLAMRKESLWMKWVHGIYIKADTVWSHRAPVDSSWYWRKINSLKDKMQH
;
A
#
# COMPACT_ATOMS: atom_id res chain seq x y z
N MET A 1 -2.82 30.13 15.03
CA MET A 1 -1.72 29.15 14.90
C MET A 1 -2.28 27.74 15.13
N ASP A 2 -3.24 27.33 14.30
CA ASP A 2 -4.24 26.30 14.68
C ASP A 2 -4.14 25.00 13.86
N LYS A 3 -2.93 24.51 13.58
CA LYS A 3 -2.78 23.29 12.75
C LYS A 3 -2.28 22.05 13.46
N SER A 4 -1.81 22.16 14.70
CA SER A 4 -1.20 21.03 15.41
C SER A 4 -1.74 20.93 16.83
N SER A 5 -2.44 19.83 17.10
CA SER A 5 -2.93 19.47 18.44
C SER A 5 -2.15 18.25 18.95
N LEU A 6 -1.74 18.28 20.21
CA LEU A 6 -1.00 17.20 20.87
C LEU A 6 -1.98 16.18 21.45
N PHE A 7 -1.86 14.92 21.03
CA PHE A 7 -2.70 13.82 21.53
C PHE A 7 -1.89 12.91 22.45
N LEU A 8 -2.26 12.87 23.73
CA LEU A 8 -1.56 12.12 24.78
C LEU A 8 -2.45 10.99 25.30
N ALA A 9 -1.94 9.75 25.33
CA ALA A 9 -2.67 8.57 25.78
C ALA A 9 -1.78 7.67 26.64
N GLY A 10 -2.28 7.21 27.79
CA GLY A 10 -1.56 6.28 28.69
C GLY A 10 -0.47 6.92 29.55
N LEU A 11 -0.49 8.26 29.72
CA LEU A 11 0.41 9.00 30.60
C LEU A 11 -0.33 9.46 31.86
N THR A 12 0.39 9.63 32.96
CA THR A 12 -0.11 10.29 34.18
C THR A 12 -0.35 11.78 33.92
N GLU A 13 -1.37 12.37 34.56
CA GLU A 13 -1.79 13.77 34.30
C GLU A 13 -0.65 14.78 34.56
N GLN A 14 0.27 14.52 35.50
CA GLN A 14 1.43 15.37 35.74
C GLN A 14 2.39 15.46 34.53
N VAL A 15 2.68 14.33 33.88
CA VAL A 15 3.58 14.28 32.71
C VAL A 15 2.93 14.97 31.52
N LYS A 16 1.60 14.89 31.44
CA LYS A 16 0.80 15.49 30.38
C LYS A 16 0.81 17.01 30.45
N GLU A 17 0.64 17.58 31.65
CA GLU A 17 0.74 19.03 31.87
C GLU A 17 2.13 19.58 31.59
N GLN A 18 3.19 18.87 32.01
CA GLN A 18 4.57 19.27 31.68
C GLN A 18 4.84 19.27 30.17
N LEU A 19 4.37 18.26 29.44
CA LEU A 19 4.53 18.19 27.99
C LEU A 19 3.76 19.30 27.27
N LEU A 20 2.56 19.65 27.74
CA LEU A 20 1.79 20.77 27.19
C LEU A 20 2.48 22.12 27.46
N ALA A 21 3.04 22.31 28.65
CA ALA A 21 3.80 23.50 29.01
C ALA A 21 5.09 23.65 28.18
N ILE A 22 5.80 22.55 27.92
CA ILE A 22 7.04 22.56 27.11
C ILE A 22 6.75 22.77 25.62
N THR A 23 5.70 22.13 25.09
CA THR A 23 5.45 22.13 23.64
C THR A 23 4.59 23.29 23.16
N GLY A 24 3.78 23.90 24.04
CA GLY A 24 2.87 25.00 23.69
C GLY A 24 1.70 24.60 22.77
N PHE A 25 1.49 23.31 22.50
CA PHE A 25 0.40 22.82 21.67
C PHE A 25 -0.91 22.67 22.45
N THR A 26 -2.04 22.84 21.77
CA THR A 26 -3.36 22.58 22.34
C THR A 26 -3.58 21.07 22.49
N GLN A 27 -4.06 20.63 23.66
CA GLN A 27 -4.37 19.22 23.91
C GLN A 27 -5.59 18.80 23.07
N GLY A 28 -5.41 17.80 22.22
CA GLY A 28 -6.50 17.19 21.46
C GLY A 28 -7.27 16.16 22.31
N ASN A 29 -8.60 16.20 22.26
CA ASN A 29 -9.45 15.24 22.98
C ASN A 29 -9.72 13.97 22.16
N PHE A 30 -9.68 12.82 22.83
CA PHE A 30 -10.14 11.56 22.28
C PHE A 30 -11.66 11.42 22.40
N PRO A 31 -12.31 10.68 21.48
CA PRO A 31 -11.71 9.99 20.33
C PRO A 31 -11.65 10.91 19.11
N ILE A 32 -10.50 10.90 18.41
CA ILE A 32 -10.42 11.50 17.07
C ILE A 32 -11.48 10.82 16.20
N ARG A 33 -12.48 11.57 15.76
CA ARG A 33 -13.52 11.04 14.88
C ARG A 33 -12.99 11.01 13.46
N TYR A 34 -13.00 9.84 12.84
CA TYR A 34 -12.67 9.65 11.44
C TYR A 34 -13.87 9.00 10.75
N LEU A 35 -14.42 9.70 9.75
CA LEU A 35 -15.69 9.35 9.12
C LEU A 35 -16.85 9.16 10.12
N GLY A 36 -16.87 9.97 11.19
CA GLY A 36 -17.87 9.86 12.27
C GLY A 36 -17.59 8.79 13.32
N LEU A 37 -16.58 7.92 13.10
CA LEU A 37 -16.24 6.83 14.00
C LEU A 37 -15.09 7.21 14.95
N PRO A 38 -15.15 6.83 16.23
CA PRO A 38 -14.04 7.03 17.15
C PRO A 38 -12.85 6.14 16.73
N LEU A 39 -11.76 6.77 16.28
CA LEU A 39 -10.46 6.12 16.19
C LEU A 39 -9.83 6.12 17.58
N THR A 40 -9.99 5.00 18.27
CA THR A 40 -9.33 4.77 19.56
C THR A 40 -7.81 4.64 19.36
N SER A 41 -7.03 4.94 20.41
CA SER A 41 -5.56 4.77 20.42
C SER A 41 -5.13 3.38 19.91
N LYS A 42 -5.87 2.32 20.28
CA LYS A 42 -5.64 0.94 19.80
C LYS A 42 -5.78 0.78 18.28
N ARG A 43 -6.73 1.46 17.63
CA ARG A 43 -6.91 1.41 16.17
C ARG A 43 -5.79 2.18 15.45
N TRP A 44 -5.32 3.27 16.05
CA TRP A 44 -4.18 4.04 15.55
C TRP A 44 -2.88 3.22 15.55
N GLY A 45 -2.56 2.53 16.65
CA GLY A 45 -1.38 1.66 16.71
C GLY A 45 -1.40 0.59 15.62
N ARG A 46 -2.56 -0.05 15.39
CA ARG A 46 -2.72 -1.04 14.32
C ARG A 46 -2.55 -0.44 12.92
N LEU A 47 -3.10 0.75 12.69
CA LEU A 47 -2.90 1.46 11.43
C LEU A 47 -1.42 1.75 11.19
N GLN A 48 -0.68 2.18 12.21
CA GLN A 48 0.77 2.41 12.09
C GLN A 48 1.51 1.12 11.70
N VAL A 49 1.21 -0.01 12.33
CA VAL A 49 1.83 -1.30 11.99
C VAL A 49 1.57 -1.68 10.53
N ILE A 50 0.34 -1.51 10.05
CA ILE A 50 0.00 -1.75 8.63
C ILE A 50 0.84 -0.84 7.71
N LEU A 51 0.91 0.45 8.03
CA LEU A 51 1.61 1.43 7.19
C LEU A 51 3.14 1.28 7.23
N ALA A 52 3.72 0.83 8.34
CA ALA A 52 5.17 0.68 8.48
C ALA A 52 5.68 -0.68 7.95
N VAL A 53 5.02 -1.78 8.35
CA VAL A 53 5.52 -3.14 8.10
C VAL A 53 4.89 -3.74 6.85
N LEU A 54 3.56 -3.76 6.76
CA LEU A 54 2.90 -4.44 5.65
C LEU A 54 3.12 -3.69 4.33
N PHE A 55 3.18 -2.35 4.39
CA PHE A 55 3.49 -1.56 3.21
C PHE A 55 4.94 -1.73 2.74
N SER A 56 5.91 -1.82 3.63
CA SER A 56 7.31 -2.03 3.24
C SER A 56 7.52 -3.40 2.59
N ILE A 57 6.93 -4.46 3.17
CA ILE A 57 6.93 -5.80 2.59
C ILE A 57 6.26 -5.80 1.22
N HIS A 58 5.08 -5.17 1.09
CA HIS A 58 4.39 -5.08 -0.20
C HIS A 58 5.18 -4.33 -1.27
N SER A 59 5.79 -3.20 -0.88
CA SER A 59 6.60 -2.39 -1.78
C SER A 59 7.83 -3.16 -2.24
N PHE A 60 8.45 -3.92 -1.34
CA PHE A 60 9.58 -4.79 -1.69
C PHE A 60 9.13 -5.91 -2.63
N CYS A 61 8.12 -6.70 -2.25
CA CYS A 61 7.62 -7.79 -3.09
C CYS A 61 7.16 -7.29 -4.46
N GLY A 62 6.46 -6.16 -4.53
CA GLY A 62 6.03 -5.54 -5.78
C GLY A 62 7.17 -4.93 -6.61
N SER A 63 8.35 -4.73 -6.05
CA SER A 63 9.53 -4.29 -6.80
C SER A 63 10.26 -5.44 -7.50
N VAL A 64 10.11 -6.66 -6.98
CA VAL A 64 10.82 -7.87 -7.45
C VAL A 64 9.88 -8.78 -8.26
N PHE A 65 8.62 -8.88 -7.84
CA PHE A 65 7.65 -9.83 -8.37
C PHE A 65 6.35 -9.14 -8.81
N ILE A 66 5.75 -9.65 -9.88
CA ILE A 66 4.35 -9.39 -10.21
C ILE A 66 3.47 -10.19 -9.25
N LEU A 67 2.74 -9.50 -8.38
CA LEU A 67 1.88 -10.14 -7.40
C LEU A 67 0.57 -10.62 -8.07
N PRO A 68 0.19 -11.90 -7.92
CA PRO A 68 -1.12 -12.36 -8.37
C PRO A 68 -2.25 -11.61 -7.64
N GLN A 69 -3.37 -11.40 -8.33
CA GLN A 69 -4.52 -10.69 -7.76
C GLN A 69 -5.12 -11.41 -6.53
N SER A 70 -4.99 -12.73 -6.46
CA SER A 70 -5.38 -13.51 -5.27
C SER A 70 -4.55 -13.13 -4.04
N VAL A 71 -3.23 -13.01 -4.19
CA VAL A 71 -2.31 -12.63 -3.10
C VAL A 71 -2.61 -11.22 -2.62
N VAL A 72 -2.77 -10.28 -3.55
CA VAL A 72 -3.14 -8.88 -3.26
C VAL A 72 -4.45 -8.81 -2.48
N LYS A 73 -5.47 -9.58 -2.89
CA LYS A 73 -6.77 -9.63 -2.20
C LYS A 73 -6.67 -10.24 -0.80
N GLU A 74 -5.86 -11.29 -0.63
CA GLU A 74 -5.68 -11.92 0.68
C GLU A 74 -4.94 -10.98 1.64
N VAL A 75 -3.94 -10.24 1.15
CA VAL A 75 -3.27 -9.20 1.94
C VAL A 75 -4.27 -8.12 2.37
N ASP A 76 -5.04 -7.58 1.42
CA ASP A 76 -6.04 -6.55 1.71
C ASP A 76 -7.05 -7.05 2.76
N LYS A 77 -7.43 -8.32 2.69
CA LYS A 77 -8.28 -8.98 3.69
C LYS A 77 -7.61 -9.06 5.06
N LYS A 78 -6.36 -9.52 5.15
CA LYS A 78 -5.61 -9.60 6.41
C LYS A 78 -5.39 -8.22 7.04
N CYS A 79 -5.05 -7.21 6.24
CA CYS A 79 -4.93 -5.82 6.70
C CYS A 79 -6.26 -5.28 7.26
N ARG A 80 -7.37 -5.58 6.56
CA ARG A 80 -8.72 -5.20 6.99
C ARG A 80 -9.09 -5.87 8.31
N GLU A 81 -8.90 -7.18 8.41
CA GLU A 81 -9.18 -7.95 9.62
C GLU A 81 -8.36 -7.42 10.82
N TYR A 82 -7.06 -7.20 10.61
CA TYR A 82 -6.18 -6.66 11.65
C TYR A 82 -6.60 -5.25 12.11
N LEU A 83 -6.89 -4.34 11.17
CA LEU A 83 -7.31 -2.97 11.47
C LEU A 83 -8.57 -2.94 12.35
N TRP A 84 -9.59 -3.71 11.95
CA TRP A 84 -10.87 -3.76 12.68
C TRP A 84 -10.83 -4.66 13.91
N GLY A 85 -9.78 -5.47 14.06
CA GLY A 85 -9.58 -6.35 15.21
C GLY A 85 -10.33 -7.65 15.15
N SER A 86 -10.57 -8.13 13.94
CA SER A 86 -11.01 -9.51 13.71
C SER A 86 -9.85 -10.46 13.98
N ASN A 87 -10.14 -11.60 14.58
CA ASN A 87 -9.24 -12.75 14.70
C ASN A 87 -10.01 -14.04 14.33
N GLU A 88 -9.34 -15.18 14.40
CA GLU A 88 -9.94 -16.47 13.99
C GLU A 88 -11.19 -16.84 14.83
N VAL A 89 -11.24 -16.38 16.08
CA VAL A 89 -12.32 -16.68 17.03
C VAL A 89 -13.46 -15.64 16.99
N LYS A 90 -13.15 -14.36 16.71
CA LYS A 90 -14.10 -13.25 16.73
C LYS A 90 -13.96 -12.42 15.45
N ARG A 91 -14.94 -12.52 14.56
CA ARG A 91 -15.10 -11.59 13.44
C ARG A 91 -15.66 -10.26 13.94
N LYS A 92 -14.98 -9.16 13.64
CA LYS A 92 -15.50 -7.81 13.82
C LYS A 92 -15.94 -7.24 12.47
N VAL A 93 -17.09 -6.59 12.47
CA VAL A 93 -17.63 -5.93 11.27
C VAL A 93 -16.72 -4.76 10.89
N SER A 94 -16.33 -4.72 9.62
CA SER A 94 -15.65 -3.56 9.04
C SER A 94 -16.63 -2.40 8.90
N LEU A 95 -16.42 -1.35 9.68
CA LEU A 95 -17.33 -0.20 9.73
C LEU A 95 -17.22 0.72 8.49
N VAL A 96 -16.14 0.58 7.73
CA VAL A 96 -15.87 1.36 6.51
C VAL A 96 -15.35 0.42 5.43
N SER A 97 -15.81 0.62 4.20
CA SER A 97 -15.35 -0.18 3.05
C SER A 97 -13.84 -0.02 2.85
N TRP A 98 -13.16 -1.12 2.50
CA TRP A 98 -11.69 -1.11 2.33
C TRP A 98 -11.24 -0.09 1.29
N LYS A 99 -11.99 0.04 0.19
CA LYS A 99 -11.74 1.03 -0.86
C LYS A 99 -11.72 2.46 -0.32
N LYS A 100 -12.64 2.79 0.61
CA LYS A 100 -12.71 4.12 1.23
C LYS A 100 -11.56 4.34 2.23
N VAL A 101 -11.19 3.29 2.97
CA VAL A 101 -10.02 3.30 3.86
C VAL A 101 -8.72 3.57 3.07
N CYS A 102 -8.63 3.10 1.83
CA CYS A 102 -7.44 3.30 0.99
C CYS A 102 -7.29 4.72 0.40
N PHE A 103 -8.27 5.62 0.55
CA PHE A 103 -8.13 6.98 0.03
C PHE A 103 -7.08 7.80 0.79
N PRO A 104 -6.56 8.89 0.22
CA PRO A 104 -5.75 9.86 0.95
C PRO A 104 -6.50 10.43 2.17
N LYS A 105 -5.76 10.84 3.20
CA LYS A 105 -6.36 11.51 4.39
C LYS A 105 -7.21 12.73 4.02
N ARG A 106 -6.79 13.49 3.00
CA ARG A 106 -7.54 14.64 2.46
C ARG A 106 -8.91 14.29 1.90
N GLN A 107 -9.11 13.05 1.46
CA GLN A 107 -10.39 12.54 0.91
C GLN A 107 -11.15 11.69 1.95
N GLY A 108 -10.79 11.81 3.23
CA GLY A 108 -11.40 11.01 4.29
C GLY A 108 -10.99 9.55 4.28
N GLY A 109 -9.84 9.19 3.69
CA GLY A 109 -9.22 7.88 3.76
C GLY A 109 -8.11 7.77 4.83
N LEU A 110 -7.54 6.58 5.05
CA LEU A 110 -6.42 6.36 6.01
C LEU A 110 -5.06 6.32 5.32
N ASN A 111 -5.00 6.66 4.03
CA ASN A 111 -3.80 6.62 3.20
C ASN A 111 -3.16 5.23 3.09
N ILE A 112 -3.96 4.17 3.26
CA ILE A 112 -3.52 2.81 2.99
C ILE A 112 -3.46 2.65 1.47
N LYS A 113 -2.26 2.48 0.94
CA LYS A 113 -2.06 2.26 -0.49
C LYS A 113 -2.76 0.97 -0.92
N GLY A 114 -3.86 1.10 -1.67
CA GLY A 114 -4.61 -0.07 -2.16
C GLY A 114 -3.72 -0.97 -3.02
N CYS A 115 -3.60 -2.24 -2.64
CA CYS A 115 -2.61 -3.18 -3.18
C CYS A 115 -2.79 -3.41 -4.69
N GLY A 116 -4.03 -3.37 -5.20
CA GLY A 116 -4.34 -3.61 -6.62
C GLY A 116 -3.76 -2.57 -7.58
N LYS A 117 -3.83 -1.27 -7.24
CA LYS A 117 -3.26 -0.19 -8.08
C LYS A 117 -1.74 -0.20 -8.02
N TRP A 118 -1.17 -0.55 -6.87
CA TRP A 118 0.27 -0.68 -6.69
C TRP A 118 0.86 -1.75 -7.59
N ASN A 119 0.21 -2.90 -7.70
CA ASN A 119 0.69 -3.97 -8.56
C ASN A 119 0.79 -3.53 -10.03
N VAL A 120 -0.21 -2.80 -10.54
CA VAL A 120 -0.16 -2.24 -11.91
C VAL A 120 1.00 -1.28 -12.08
N ALA A 121 1.20 -0.35 -11.14
CA ALA A 121 2.32 0.59 -11.18
C ALA A 121 3.69 -0.11 -11.10
N SER A 122 3.79 -1.14 -10.27
CA SER A 122 4.98 -2.00 -10.14
C SER A 122 5.33 -2.72 -11.43
N VAL A 123 4.36 -3.38 -12.07
CA VAL A 123 4.59 -4.03 -13.36
C VAL A 123 4.90 -2.98 -14.44
N GLY A 124 4.26 -1.82 -14.38
CA GLY A 124 4.56 -0.71 -15.27
C GLY A 124 6.00 -0.22 -15.15
N LYS A 125 6.51 -0.11 -13.92
CA LYS A 125 7.92 0.19 -13.66
C LYS A 125 8.85 -0.87 -14.27
N LEU A 126 8.53 -2.16 -14.15
CA LEU A 126 9.31 -3.23 -14.78
C LEU A 126 9.32 -3.11 -16.30
N LEU A 127 8.16 -2.84 -16.92
CA LEU A 127 8.06 -2.65 -18.36
C LEU A 127 8.84 -1.41 -18.83
N TRP A 128 8.78 -0.31 -18.07
CA TRP A 128 9.56 0.89 -18.34
C TRP A 128 11.07 0.61 -18.27
N GLN A 129 11.52 -0.14 -17.27
CA GLN A 129 12.93 -0.52 -17.15
C GLN A 129 13.40 -1.40 -18.32
N LEU A 130 12.53 -2.31 -18.80
CA LEU A 130 12.78 -3.11 -20.01
C LEU A 130 12.93 -2.22 -21.25
N ALA A 131 12.05 -1.23 -21.41
CA ALA A 131 12.07 -0.28 -22.52
C ALA A 131 13.31 0.61 -22.52
N MET A 132 13.73 1.10 -21.35
CA MET A 132 14.94 1.92 -21.20
C MET A 132 16.25 1.12 -21.24
N ARG A 133 16.21 -0.20 -21.52
CA ARG A 133 17.39 -1.09 -21.56
C ARG A 133 18.36 -0.89 -20.40
N LYS A 134 17.87 -0.91 -19.16
CA LYS A 134 18.80 -0.91 -18.01
C LYS A 134 19.66 -2.18 -18.05
N GLU A 135 20.95 -2.02 -17.80
CA GLU A 135 22.01 -3.05 -17.88
C GLU A 135 21.93 -4.13 -16.78
N SER A 136 20.76 -4.47 -16.23
CA SER A 136 20.66 -5.55 -15.26
C SER A 136 20.77 -6.92 -15.95
N LEU A 137 21.38 -7.90 -15.27
CA LEU A 137 21.57 -9.24 -15.81
C LEU A 137 20.24 -9.89 -16.25
N TRP A 138 19.17 -9.69 -15.47
CA TRP A 138 17.86 -10.21 -15.81
C TRP A 138 17.26 -9.53 -17.05
N MET A 139 17.52 -8.22 -17.27
CA MET A 139 17.06 -7.54 -18.48
C MET A 139 17.82 -8.00 -19.72
N LYS A 140 19.14 -8.18 -19.62
CA LYS A 140 19.95 -8.78 -20.69
C LYS A 140 19.43 -10.18 -21.07
N TRP A 141 19.11 -11.00 -20.07
CA TRP A 141 18.52 -12.32 -20.28
C TRP A 141 17.14 -12.25 -20.94
N VAL A 142 16.24 -11.36 -20.49
CA VAL A 142 14.92 -11.17 -21.12
C VAL A 142 15.04 -10.71 -22.57
N HIS A 143 15.94 -9.76 -22.85
CA HIS A 143 16.19 -9.29 -24.21
C HIS A 143 16.79 -10.40 -25.09
N GLY A 144 17.70 -11.23 -24.57
CA GLY A 144 18.29 -12.33 -25.34
C GLY A 144 17.32 -13.50 -25.62
N ILE A 145 16.48 -13.86 -24.66
CA ILE A 145 15.59 -15.03 -24.77
C ILE A 145 14.24 -14.68 -25.38
N TYR A 146 13.58 -13.64 -24.86
CA TYR A 146 12.19 -13.34 -25.23
C TYR A 146 12.09 -12.34 -26.38
N ILE A 147 12.76 -11.19 -26.28
CA ILE A 147 12.57 -10.08 -27.24
C ILE A 147 13.44 -10.24 -28.49
N LYS A 148 14.65 -10.78 -28.33
CA LYS A 148 15.64 -10.98 -29.39
C LYS A 148 15.94 -9.67 -30.14
N ALA A 149 15.61 -9.62 -31.43
CA ALA A 149 15.82 -8.46 -32.30
C ALA A 149 14.64 -7.46 -32.30
N ASP A 150 13.55 -7.77 -31.59
CA ASP A 150 12.36 -6.93 -31.58
C ASP A 150 12.49 -5.74 -30.61
N THR A 151 11.57 -4.78 -30.68
CA THR A 151 11.45 -3.74 -29.66
C THR A 151 10.49 -4.15 -28.55
N VAL A 152 10.69 -3.60 -27.35
CA VAL A 152 9.80 -3.87 -26.21
C VAL A 152 8.34 -3.55 -26.54
N TRP A 153 8.06 -2.57 -27.39
CA TRP A 153 6.68 -2.15 -27.67
C TRP A 153 6.02 -2.96 -28.80
N SER A 154 6.78 -3.41 -29.80
CA SER A 154 6.29 -4.26 -30.89
C SER A 154 6.20 -5.74 -30.51
N HIS A 155 6.98 -6.18 -29.52
CA HIS A 155 7.01 -7.59 -29.10
C HIS A 155 5.67 -8.08 -28.55
N ARG A 156 5.14 -9.14 -29.16
CA ARG A 156 3.98 -9.91 -28.69
C ARG A 156 4.46 -11.17 -27.97
N ALA A 157 3.96 -11.41 -26.76
CA ALA A 157 4.28 -12.64 -26.03
C ALA A 157 3.66 -13.87 -26.72
N PRO A 158 4.45 -14.92 -27.01
CA PRO A 158 3.93 -16.22 -27.44
C PRO A 158 2.92 -16.81 -26.43
N VAL A 159 1.96 -17.60 -26.91
CA VAL A 159 0.87 -18.15 -26.06
C VAL A 159 1.39 -19.16 -25.03
N ASP A 160 2.42 -19.92 -25.41
CA ASP A 160 3.14 -20.91 -24.61
C ASP A 160 4.12 -20.28 -23.60
N SER A 161 4.35 -18.96 -23.68
CA SER A 161 5.24 -18.27 -22.75
C SER A 161 4.68 -18.22 -21.33
N SER A 162 5.59 -18.05 -20.37
CA SER A 162 5.26 -18.02 -18.94
C SER A 162 4.15 -17.01 -18.64
N TRP A 163 3.30 -17.34 -17.66
CA TRP A 163 2.23 -16.43 -17.21
C TRP A 163 2.77 -15.04 -16.87
N TYR A 164 3.96 -15.00 -16.26
CA TYR A 164 4.64 -13.77 -15.88
C TYR A 164 4.95 -12.89 -17.11
N TRP A 165 5.50 -13.48 -18.17
CA TRP A 165 5.83 -12.78 -19.40
C TRP A 165 4.57 -12.26 -20.10
N ARG A 166 3.54 -13.09 -20.24
CA ARG A 166 2.24 -12.67 -20.78
C ARG A 166 1.63 -11.53 -19.96
N LYS A 167 1.79 -11.55 -18.63
CA LYS A 167 1.27 -10.50 -17.75
C LYS A 167 1.95 -9.16 -17.95
N ILE A 168 3.28 -9.13 -18.08
CA ILE A 168 4.05 -7.92 -18.42
C ILE A 168 3.56 -7.35 -19.76
N ASN A 169 3.43 -8.22 -20.77
CA ASN A 169 3.02 -7.82 -22.11
C ASN A 169 1.58 -7.28 -22.15
N SER A 170 0.66 -7.87 -21.37
CA SER A 170 -0.74 -7.41 -21.28
C SER A 170 -0.91 -5.99 -20.72
N LEU A 171 0.14 -5.44 -20.11
CA LEU A 171 0.15 -4.08 -19.57
C LEU A 171 0.73 -3.05 -20.54
N LYS A 172 1.34 -3.47 -21.66
CA LYS A 172 1.81 -2.58 -22.71
C LYS A 172 0.66 -1.74 -23.26
N ASP A 173 -0.44 -2.41 -23.61
CA ASP A 173 -1.65 -1.77 -24.15
C ASP A 173 -2.28 -0.76 -23.17
N LYS A 174 -2.07 -0.94 -21.86
CA LYS A 174 -2.60 -0.05 -20.83
C LYS A 174 -1.72 1.17 -20.54
N MET A 175 -0.47 1.18 -21.02
CA MET A 175 0.48 2.27 -20.79
C MET A 175 0.83 3.05 -22.07
N GLN A 176 0.32 2.63 -23.23
CA GLN A 176 0.45 3.36 -24.50
C GLN A 176 -0.57 4.49 -24.69
N HIS A 177 -1.44 4.73 -23.69
CA HIS A 177 -2.41 5.83 -23.64
C HIS A 177 -2.11 6.78 -22.49
#